data_AF-A0A7G6AD12-F1
#
_entry.id   AF-A0A7G6AD12-F1
#
_cell.length_a   1.000
_cell.length_b   1.000
_cell.length_c   1.000
_cell.angle_alpha   90.00
_cell.angle_beta   90.00
_cell.angle_gamma   90.00
#
_symmetry.space_group_name_H-M   'P 1'
#
loop_
_entity.id
_entity.type
_entity.pdbx_description
1 polymer ?
#
loop_
_entity_poly.entity_id
_entity_poly.type
_entity_poly.pdbx_seq_one_letter_code
_entity_poly.pdbx_strand_id
1 'polypeptide(L)' 'MSSEVFAGADLSLGIRNATDQRYADPAGPAFVQEAVAREGRTLHARLSYQF' A
#
# COMPACT_ATOMS: atom_id res chain seq x y z
N MET A 1 1.70 7.15 8.60
CA MET A 1 1.86 8.35 9.44
C MET A 1 1.76 9.56 8.52
N SER A 2 0.87 10.49 8.81
CA SER A 2 0.69 11.73 8.04
C SER A 2 1.01 12.95 8.89
N SER A 3 1.49 14.01 8.25
CA SER A 3 1.83 15.27 8.88
C SER A 3 1.63 16.42 7.91
N GLU A 4 1.06 17.51 8.40
CA GLU A 4 1.03 18.78 7.67
C GLU A 4 2.45 19.34 7.55
N VAL A 5 2.88 19.63 6.32
CA VAL A 5 4.25 20.09 6.04
C VAL A 5 4.29 21.61 5.84
N PHE A 6 3.23 22.16 5.24
CA PHE A 6 2.96 23.60 5.11
C PHE A 6 1.46 23.78 4.86
N ALA A 7 0.95 25.00 5.00
CA ALA A 7 -0.49 25.28 4.93
C ALA A 7 -1.13 24.68 3.66
N GLY A 8 -2.08 23.77 3.86
CA GLY A 8 -2.80 23.07 2.79
C GLY A 8 -2.09 21.84 2.22
N ALA A 9 -0.87 21.49 2.68
CA ALA A 9 -0.13 20.31 2.23
C ALA A 9 0.04 19.25 3.33
N ASP A 10 -0.49 18.05 3.07
CA ASP A 10 -0.33 16.87 3.91
C ASP A 10 0.58 15.83 3.24
N LEU A 11 1.62 15.39 3.95
CA LEU A 11 2.50 14.31 3.53
C LEU A 11 2.25 13.09 4.41
N SER A 12 2.04 11.94 3.78
CA SER A 12 1.89 10.66 4.47
C SER A 12 2.88 9.62 3.97
N LEU A 13 3.47 8.89 4.92
CA LEU A 13 4.36 7.76 4.67
C LEU A 13 3.75 6.50 5.25
N GLY A 14 3.94 5.38 4.56
CA GLY A 14 3.48 4.10 5.04
C GLY A 14 4.29 2.92 4.52
N ILE A 15 4.16 1.82 5.25
CA ILE A 15 4.80 0.54 4.95
C ILE A 15 3.69 -0.49 4.85
N ARG A 16 3.68 -1.27 3.76
CA ARG A 16 2.86 -2.47 3.61
C ARG A 16 3.75 -3.68 3.75
N ASN A 17 3.23 -4.73 4.39
CA ASN A 17 3.96 -5.97 4.61
C ASN A 17 5.33 -5.74 5.29
N ALA A 18 5.33 -5.08 6.46
CA ALA A 18 6.56 -4.61 7.11
C ALA A 18 7.58 -5.73 7.41
N THR A 19 7.11 -6.96 7.59
CA THR A 19 7.91 -8.16 7.87
C THR A 19 8.20 -9.01 6.63
N ASP A 20 7.84 -8.53 5.42
CA ASP A 20 8.09 -9.22 4.14
C ASP A 20 7.52 -10.66 4.09
N GLN A 21 6.33 -10.85 4.65
CA GLN A 21 5.64 -12.13 4.63
C GLN A 21 5.27 -12.51 3.20
N ARG A 22 5.47 -13.79 2.87
CA ARG A 22 5.05 -14.37 1.59
C ARG A 22 3.70 -15.04 1.77
N TYR A 23 2.68 -14.50 1.12
CA TYR A 23 1.33 -15.05 1.13
C TYR A 23 0.63 -14.76 -0.20
N ALA A 24 -0.42 -15.52 -0.46
CA ALA A 24 -1.24 -15.36 -1.65
C ALA A 24 -2.71 -15.37 -1.22
N ASP A 25 -3.52 -14.58 -1.91
CA ASP A 25 -4.96 -14.58 -1.68
C ASP A 25 -5.60 -15.62 -2.60
N PRO A 26 -6.63 -16.34 -2.12
CA PRO A 26 -7.38 -17.25 -2.97
C PRO A 26 -8.02 -16.45 -4.10
N ALA A 27 -7.84 -16.94 -5.33
CA ALA A 27 -8.47 -16.34 -6.47
C ALA A 27 -9.95 -16.73 -6.53
N GLY A 28 -10.79 -15.79 -6.99
CA GLY A 28 -12.20 -16.07 -7.21
C GLY A 28 -12.42 -17.06 -8.37
N PRO A 29 -13.64 -17.61 -8.51
CA PRO A 29 -13.96 -18.63 -9.52
C PRO A 29 -13.82 -18.15 -10.98
N ALA A 30 -13.64 -16.85 -11.20
CA ALA A 30 -13.46 -16.24 -12.52
C ALA A 30 -12.00 -16.28 -13.02
N PHE A 31 -11.05 -16.77 -12.23
CA PHE A 31 -9.63 -16.74 -12.56
C PHE A 31 -9.08 -18.14 -12.84
N VAL A 32 -8.17 -18.24 -13.81
CA VAL A 32 -7.46 -19.48 -14.16
C VAL A 32 -6.41 -19.86 -13.11
N GLN A 33 -5.86 -18.86 -12.42
CA GLN A 33 -4.89 -19.05 -11.34
C GLN A 33 -5.65 -19.23 -10.03
N GLU A 34 -5.31 -20.24 -9.23
CA GLU A 34 -5.98 -20.54 -7.95
C GLU A 34 -5.64 -19.53 -6.84
N ALA A 35 -4.49 -18.86 -6.92
CA ALA A 35 -4.05 -17.90 -5.94
C ALA A 35 -3.29 -16.72 -6.57
N VAL A 36 -3.46 -15.53 -6.00
CA VAL A 36 -2.79 -14.29 -6.42
C VAL A 36 -1.71 -13.95 -5.41
N ALA A 37 -0.46 -14.07 -5.82
CA ALA A 37 0.68 -13.70 -4.99
C ALA A 37 0.59 -12.22 -4.59
N ARG A 38 0.74 -11.94 -3.29
CA ARG A 38 0.83 -10.56 -2.81
C ARG A 38 2.24 -10.03 -2.90
N GLU A 39 2.34 -8.73 -3.12
CA GLU A 39 3.61 -8.02 -3.14
C GLU A 39 4.31 -8.15 -1.77
N GLY A 40 5.64 -8.18 -1.79
CA GLY A 40 6.48 -8.19 -0.60
C GLY A 40 6.37 -6.88 0.19
N ARG A 41 7.43 -6.54 0.93
CA ARG A 41 7.49 -5.26 1.64
C ARG A 41 7.51 -4.08 0.67
N THR A 42 6.53 -3.19 0.79
CA THR A 42 6.42 -1.98 -0.03
C THR A 42 6.41 -0.73 0.84
N LEU A 43 7.22 0.27 0.47
CA LEU A 43 7.21 1.62 1.05
C LEU A 43 6.41 2.55 0.14
N HIS A 44 5.59 3.42 0.72
CA HIS A 44 4.84 4.41 -0.05
C HIS A 44 4.85 5.78 0.63
N ALA A 45 4.81 6.81 -0.22
CA ALA A 45 4.66 8.20 0.16
C ALA A 45 3.51 8.81 -0.63
N ARG A 46 2.69 9.64 0.02
CA ARG A 46 1.58 10.38 -0.61
C ARG A 46 1.61 11.81 -0.13
N LEU A 47 1.62 12.73 -1.09
CA LEU A 47 1.47 14.17 -0.89
C LEU A 47 0.08 14.60 -1.37
N SER A 48 -0.67 15.28 -0.54
CA SER A 48 -1.97 15.88 -0.88
C SER A 48 -1.89 17.39 -0.66
N TYR A 49 -2.43 18.18 -1.58
CA TYR A 49 -2.47 19.64 -1.48
C TYR A 49 -3.89 20.15 -1.74
N GLN A 50 -4.35 21.09 -0.92
CA GLN A 50 -5.64 21.78 -1.05
C GLN A 50 -5.41 23.29 -1.10
N PHE A 51 -6.11 23.97 -2.03
CA PHE A 51 -6.01 25.40 -2.33
C PHE A 51 -7.36 26.10 -2.14
#